data_AF-A0A8C1VZI7-F1
#
_entry.id   AF-A0A8C1VZI7-F1
#
_cell.length_a   1.000
_cell.length_b   1.000
_cell.length_c   1.000
_cell.angle_alpha   90.00
_cell.angle_beta   90.00
_cell.angle_gamma   90.00
#
_symmetry.space_group_name_H-M   'P 1'
#
loop_
_entity.id
_entity.type
_entity.pdbx_description
1 polymer ?
#
loop_
_entity_poly.entity_id
_entity_poly.type
_entity_poly.pdbx_seq_one_letter_code
_entity_poly.pdbx_strand_id
1 'polypeptide(L)'
;MVRATLVTGTSLVLTGAVVAHAYFLKHQFYPTVVYLTKSSPSMAVIYIQAFVLVFLLGKLMRKVFFGQLRAAEMEHLIERSWYAVTE
;
A
#
# COMPACT_ATOMS: atom_id res chain seq x y z
N MET A 1 15.68 3.78 4.45
CA MET A 1 15.15 2.67 3.61
C MET A 1 14.65 1.50 4.45
N VAL A 2 15.43 1.02 5.44
CA VAL A 2 15.08 -0.12 6.32
C VAL A 2 13.71 0.03 7.02
N ARG A 3 13.38 1.22 7.52
CA ARG A 3 12.07 1.48 8.17
C ARG A 3 10.89 1.26 7.23
N ALA A 4 10.98 1.74 5.99
CA ALA A 4 9.90 1.60 5.02
C ALA A 4 9.71 0.13 4.62
N THR A 5 10.80 -0.61 4.38
CA THR A 5 10.74 -2.05 4.07
C THR A 5 10.18 -2.88 5.21
N LEU A 6 10.52 -2.52 6.47
CA LEU A 6 9.94 -3.17 7.65
C LEU A 6 8.44 -2.90 7.72
N VAL A 7 8.01 -1.64 7.57
CA VAL A 7 6.58 -1.27 7.62
C VAL A 7 5.77 -1.97 6.51
N THR A 8 6.29 -2.04 5.28
CA THR A 8 5.61 -2.76 4.20
C THR A 8 5.58 -4.27 4.44
N GLY A 9 6.66 -4.83 5.01
CA GLY A 9 6.73 -6.25 5.33
C GLY A 9 5.74 -6.63 6.43
N THR A 10 5.69 -5.84 7.50
CA THR A 10 4.76 -6.07 8.61
C THR A 10 3.31 -5.88 8.19
N SER A 11 2.99 -4.89 7.34
CA SER A 11 1.62 -4.68 6.84
C SER A 11 1.14 -5.85 5.98
N LEU A 12 2.01 -6.40 5.14
CA LEU A 12 1.73 -7.57 4.31
C LEU A 12 1.45 -8.81 5.17
N VAL A 13 2.30 -9.08 6.17
CA VAL A 13 2.12 -10.20 7.10
C VAL A 13 0.80 -10.05 7.88
N LEU A 14 0.52 -8.84 8.38
CA LEU A 14 -0.71 -8.56 9.12
C LEU A 14 -1.95 -8.78 8.26
N THR A 15 -1.95 -8.30 7.01
CA THR A 15 -3.07 -8.48 6.09
C THR A 15 -3.27 -9.95 5.74
N GLY A 16 -2.17 -10.67 5.48
CA GLY A 16 -2.20 -12.12 5.25
C GLY A 16 -2.80 -12.88 6.42
N ALA A 17 -2.43 -12.53 7.65
CA ALA A 17 -2.98 -13.14 8.86
C ALA A 17 -4.49 -12.90 9.01
N VAL A 18 -4.96 -11.67 8.77
CA VAL A 18 -6.39 -11.32 8.84
C VAL A 18 -7.20 -12.07 7.78
N VAL A 19 -6.70 -12.13 6.54
CA VAL A 19 -7.36 -12.87 5.44
C VAL A 19 -7.38 -14.37 5.72
N ALA A 20 -6.26 -14.94 6.18
CA ALA A 20 -6.18 -16.36 6.53
C ALA A 20 -7.16 -16.68 7.67
N HIS A 21 -7.19 -15.86 8.74
CA HIS A 21 -8.11 -16.04 9.84
C HIS A 21 -9.58 -15.97 9.38
N ALA A 22 -9.94 -14.98 8.58
CA ALA A 22 -11.29 -14.86 8.01
C ALA A 22 -11.66 -16.07 7.14
N TYR A 23 -10.71 -16.58 6.35
CA TYR A 23 -10.92 -17.75 5.50
C TYR A 23 -11.11 -19.03 6.33
N PHE A 24 -10.31 -19.23 7.38
CA PHE A 24 -10.50 -20.36 8.30
C PHE A 24 -11.85 -20.32 9.03
N LEU A 25 -12.41 -19.13 9.32
CA LEU A 25 -13.73 -19.05 9.95
C LEU A 25 -14.88 -19.43 9.01
N LYS A 26 -14.73 -19.20 7.70
CA LYS A 26 -15.85 -19.28 6.75
C LYS A 26 -15.73 -20.42 5.74
N HIS A 27 -14.53 -20.93 5.49
CA HIS A 27 -14.21 -22.00 4.51
C HIS A 27 -14.73 -21.78 3.08
N GLN A 28 -15.33 -20.62 2.79
CA GLN A 28 -15.96 -20.26 1.52
C GLN A 28 -15.53 -18.84 1.15
N PHE A 29 -15.25 -18.62 -0.14
CA PHE A 29 -14.73 -17.34 -0.64
C PHE A 29 -15.70 -16.18 -0.40
N TYR A 30 -16.96 -16.33 -0.79
CA TYR A 30 -17.94 -15.25 -0.71
C TYR A 30 -18.22 -14.78 0.73
N PRO A 31 -18.52 -15.65 1.71
CA PRO A 31 -18.71 -15.22 3.10
C PRO A 31 -17.45 -14.65 3.76
N THR A 32 -16.26 -15.06 3.32
CA THR A 32 -14.98 -14.50 3.79
C THR A 32 -14.83 -13.04 3.39
N VAL A 33 -15.08 -12.70 2.12
CA VAL A 33 -15.00 -11.32 1.63
C VAL A 33 -16.06 -10.44 2.29
N VAL A 34 -17.27 -10.97 2.48
CA VAL A 34 -18.33 -10.26 3.22
C VAL A 34 -17.93 -10.02 4.68
N TYR A 35 -17.33 -11.00 5.36
CA TYR A 35 -16.85 -10.85 6.73
C TYR A 35 -15.73 -9.81 6.84
N LEU A 36 -14.77 -9.83 5.91
CA LEU A 36 -13.68 -8.86 5.83
C LEU A 36 -14.20 -7.44 5.67
N THR A 37 -15.27 -7.25 4.88
CA THR A 37 -15.85 -5.93 4.61
C THR A 37 -16.85 -5.45 5.67
N LYS A 38 -17.43 -6.36 6.46
CA LYS A 38 -18.37 -6.02 7.53
C LYS A 38 -17.70 -5.78 8.89
N SER A 39 -16.50 -6.32 9.11
CA SER A 39 -15.78 -6.16 10.37
C SER A 39 -14.92 -4.89 10.37
N SER A 40 -15.15 -4.01 11.35
CA SER A 40 -14.38 -2.76 11.51
C SER A 40 -12.85 -2.97 11.62
N PRO A 41 -12.31 -3.95 12.38
CA PRO A 41 -10.85 -4.14 12.44
C PRO A 41 -10.27 -4.70 11.13
N SER A 42 -10.94 -5.65 10.47
CA SER A 42 -10.44 -6.20 9.20
C SER A 42 -10.47 -5.18 8.08
N MET A 43 -11.52 -4.35 8.02
CA MET A 43 -11.59 -3.22 7.10
C MET A 43 -10.46 -2.22 7.31
N ALA A 44 -10.13 -1.89 8.57
CA ALA A 44 -9.01 -1.00 8.87
C ALA A 44 -7.68 -1.54 8.34
N VAL A 45 -7.42 -2.84 8.51
CA VAL A 45 -6.22 -3.49 7.98
C VAL A 45 -6.19 -3.44 6.45
N ILE A 46 -7.32 -3.67 5.78
CA ILE A 46 -7.43 -3.56 4.32
C ILE A 46 -7.14 -2.13 3.84
N TYR A 47 -7.66 -1.10 4.52
CA TYR A 47 -7.39 0.29 4.15
C TYR A 47 -5.92 0.68 4.32
N ILE A 48 -5.29 0.28 5.42
CA ILE A 48 -3.86 0.51 5.65
C ILE A 48 -3.05 -0.18 4.54
N GLN A 49 -3.39 -1.43 4.21
CA GLN A 49 -2.72 -2.17 3.15
C GLN A 49 -2.91 -1.54 1.76
N ALA A 50 -4.11 -1.02 1.46
CA ALA A 50 -4.37 -0.30 0.22
C ALA A 50 -3.49 0.95 0.10
N PHE A 51 -3.34 1.72 1.18
CA PHE A 51 -2.45 2.89 1.19
C PHE A 51 -0.99 2.51 0.95
N VAL A 52 -0.51 1.43 1.57
CA VAL A 52 0.85 0.89 1.35
C VAL A 52 1.05 0.48 -0.12
N LEU A 53 0.05 -0.15 -0.74
CA LEU A 53 0.11 -0.53 -2.15
C LEU A 53 0.16 0.69 -3.08
N VAL A 54 -0.62 1.74 -2.82
CA VAL A 54 -0.56 2.99 -3.59
C VAL A 54 0.83 3.61 -3.49
N PHE A 55 1.42 3.65 -2.29
CA PHE A 55 2.78 4.16 -2.10
C PHE A 55 3.83 3.32 -2.84
N LEU A 56 3.73 1.99 -2.80
CA LEU A 56 4.60 1.09 -3.55
C LEU A 56 4.45 1.28 -5.05
N LEU A 57 3.21 1.46 -5.54
CA LEU A 57 2.93 1.71 -6.95
C LEU A 57 3.54 3.03 -7.40
N GLY A 58 3.41 4.10 -6.61
CA GLY A 58 4.07 5.39 -6.89
C GLY A 58 5.59 5.26 -6.96
N LYS A 59 6.19 4.48 -6.05
CA LYS A 59 7.63 4.18 -6.07
C LYS A 59 8.03 3.35 -7.30
N LEU A 60 7.18 2.41 -7.72
CA LEU A 60 7.38 1.59 -8.91
C LEU A 60 7.28 2.44 -10.17
N MET A 61 6.25 3.26 -10.31
CA MET A 61 6.10 4.19 -11.43
C MET A 61 7.31 5.11 -11.53
N ARG A 62 7.76 5.70 -10.41
CA ARG A 62 8.99 6.49 -10.40
C ARG A 62 10.19 5.69 -10.92
N LYS A 63 10.35 4.43 -10.51
CA LYS A 63 11.45 3.57 -10.96
C LYS A 63 11.34 3.19 -12.45
N VAL A 64 10.13 2.94 -12.95
CA VAL A 64 9.87 2.53 -14.34
C VAL A 64 10.03 3.70 -15.31
N PHE A 65 9.45 4.85 -14.99
CA PHE A 65 9.48 6.03 -15.88
C PHE A 65 10.78 6.81 -15.78
N PHE A 66 11.42 6.87 -14.61
CA PHE A 66 12.59 7.72 -14.37
C PHE A 66 13.89 6.95 -14.06
N GLY A 67 13.85 5.63 -13.86
CA GLY A 67 15.05 4.83 -13.61
C GLY A 67 15.78 5.21 -12.30
N GLN A 68 17.11 5.37 -12.37
CA GLN A 68 17.94 5.81 -11.24
C GLN A 68 18.00 7.34 -11.17
N LEU A 69 16.87 7.94 -10.80
CA LEU A 69 16.78 9.39 -10.70
C LEU A 69 17.71 9.92 -9.60
N ARG A 70 18.65 10.80 -9.98
CA ARG A 70 19.63 11.38 -9.04
C ARG A 70 18.92 12.37 -8.12
N ALA A 71 19.48 12.64 -6.94
CA ALA A 71 18.84 13.51 -5.94
C ALA A 71 18.47 14.90 -6.49
N ALA A 72 19.31 15.46 -7.37
CA ALA A 72 19.07 16.76 -7.99
C ALA A 72 17.85 16.79 -8.95
N GLU A 73 17.59 15.71 -9.67
CA GLU A 73 16.43 15.61 -10.56
C GLU A 73 15.12 15.44 -9.78
N MET A 74 15.20 14.87 -8.58
CA MET A 74 14.05 14.75 -7.69
C MET A 74 13.60 16.08 -7.10
N GLU A 75 14.54 16.92 -6.69
CA GLU A 75 14.22 18.25 -6.17
C GLU A 75 13.53 19.07 -7.26
N HIS A 76 14.04 19.02 -8.49
CA HIS A 76 13.43 19.72 -9.62
C HIS A 76 12.03 19.17 -10.00
N LEU A 77 11.82 17.85 -9.92
CA LEU A 77 10.49 17.25 -10.11
C LEU A 77 9.53 17.60 -8.97
N ILE A 78 9.99 17.63 -7.72
CA ILE A 78 9.15 18.00 -6.57
C ILE A 78 8.70 19.46 -6.70
N GLU A 79 9.62 20.37 -7.01
CA GLU A 79 9.31 21.77 -7.28
C GLU A 79 8.25 21.91 -8.38
N ARG A 80 8.48 21.30 -9.54
CA ARG A 80 7.51 21.35 -10.66
C ARG A 80 6.18 20.65 -10.33
N SER A 81 6.20 19.56 -9.57
CA SER A 81 4.98 18.85 -9.18
C SER A 81 4.14 19.65 -8.20
N TRP A 82 4.76 20.47 -7.34
CA TRP A 82 4.04 21.33 -6.43
C TRP A 82 3.27 22.40 -7.20
N TYR A 83 3.90 23.02 -8.19
CA TYR A 83 3.22 23.97 -9.07
C TYR A 83 2.05 23.33 -9.83
N ALA A 84 2.22 22.12 -10.36
CA ALA A 84 1.17 21.39 -11.08
C ALA A 84 0.01 20.88 -10.21
N VAL A 85 0.17 20.86 -8.87
CA VAL A 85 -0.91 20.49 -7.93
C VAL A 85 -1.67 21.72 -7.45
N THR A 86 -1.01 22.88 -7.41
CA THR A 86 -1.62 24.14 -6.97
C THR A 86 -2.31 24.94 -8.09
N GLU A 87 -2.03 24.62 -9.35
CA GLU A 87 -2.69 25.16 -10.53
C GLU A 87 -3.79 24.21 -11.04
#